data_AF-A0A3D4FXP2-F1
#
_entry.id   AF-A0A3D4FXP2-F1
#
_cell.length_a   1.000
_cell.length_b   1.000
_cell.length_c   1.000
_cell.angle_alpha   90.00
_cell.angle_beta   90.00
_cell.angle_gamma   90.00
#
_symmetry.space_group_name_H-M   'P 1'
#
loop_
_entity.id
_entity.type
_entity.pdbx_description
1 polymer ?
#
loop_
_entity_poly.entity_id
_entity_poly.type
_entity_poly.pdbx_seq_one_letter_code
_entity_poly.pdbx_strand_id
1 'polypeptide(L)'
;MDTTTSQGDLALVQRRDVGAPTQHGQHDKRQPATHSSSPSTAPGTTVSDRERLGAVLYRRDVKRHPALIPLSLDHHDALVLAQGLILGRSKAPRSDWPTSRTAQIKRVVGFFTETLQPHFKAEETWVFPGAVRFLQDGPALVQNLISEHEQIRGLIRGLEQNPTINLETRLPTLGRLLETHIRTEERVLFESMQRELPIADLEALGAQLARLPARGPSCRAHYDSPDNTDARSKRSADCNNF
;
A
#
# COMPACT_ATOMS: atom_id res chain seq x y z
N MET A 1 -5.13 65.25 -15.67
CA MET A 1 -4.03 65.61 -14.76
C MET A 1 -4.12 64.70 -13.56
N ASP A 2 -2.96 64.41 -13.00
CA ASP A 2 -2.66 63.58 -11.83
C ASP A 2 -2.23 62.14 -12.08
N THR A 3 -0.96 61.99 -11.70
CA THR A 3 0.04 60.95 -11.84
C THR A 3 -0.04 59.93 -10.71
N THR A 4 0.26 58.66 -10.97
CA THR A 4 1.15 57.91 -10.07
C THR A 4 1.80 56.71 -10.76
N THR A 5 3.11 56.84 -10.96
CA THR A 5 4.07 55.78 -11.26
C THR A 5 4.52 55.15 -9.94
N SER A 6 4.64 53.82 -9.86
CA SER A 6 5.48 53.18 -8.86
C SER A 6 6.18 51.96 -9.48
N GLN A 7 7.47 52.13 -9.73
CA GLN A 7 8.46 51.13 -10.03
C GLN A 7 9.05 50.63 -8.70
N GLY A 8 9.17 49.31 -8.54
CA GLY A 8 9.89 48.67 -7.43
C GLY A 8 10.88 47.67 -7.99
N ASP A 9 12.16 47.96 -7.76
CA ASP A 9 13.36 47.31 -8.31
C ASP A 9 13.60 45.87 -7.81
N LEU A 10 14.13 45.06 -8.72
CA LEU A 10 14.68 43.72 -8.47
C LEU A 10 16.06 43.82 -7.82
N ALA A 11 16.24 43.19 -6.64
CA ALA A 11 17.55 42.94 -6.06
C ALA A 11 18.00 41.49 -6.31
N LEU A 12 19.02 41.40 -7.16
CA LEU A 12 19.84 40.24 -7.52
C LEU A 12 20.74 39.83 -6.34
N VAL A 13 20.65 38.59 -5.84
CA VAL A 13 21.63 38.02 -4.91
C VAL A 13 22.40 36.89 -5.58
N GLN A 14 23.70 37.09 -5.68
CA GLN A 14 24.71 36.26 -6.32
C GLN A 14 25.00 34.98 -5.54
N ARG A 15 25.20 33.89 -6.29
CA ARG A 15 25.63 32.56 -5.83
C ARG A 15 27.13 32.56 -5.54
N ARG A 16 27.56 31.94 -4.44
CA ARG A 16 28.97 31.69 -4.11
C ARG A 16 29.35 30.22 -4.33
N ASP A 17 30.43 30.09 -5.08
CA ASP A 17 31.55 29.15 -5.10
C ASP A 17 31.38 27.65 -4.82
N VAL A 18 31.85 26.90 -5.82
CA VAL A 18 32.17 25.47 -5.85
C VAL A 18 33.66 25.32 -5.52
N GLY A 19 34.00 24.44 -4.57
CA GLY A 19 35.38 24.10 -4.24
C GLY A 19 35.56 22.62 -3.88
N ALA A 20 36.21 21.89 -4.78
CA ALA A 20 36.98 20.65 -4.54
C ALA A 20 38.26 20.81 -5.40
N PRO A 21 39.47 20.38 -4.97
CA PRO A 21 39.80 18.95 -4.97
C PRO A 21 40.94 18.52 -4.00
N THR A 22 41.07 17.21 -3.71
CA THR A 22 42.40 16.60 -3.50
C THR A 22 42.41 15.09 -3.80
N GLN A 23 43.32 14.67 -4.68
CA GLN A 23 43.78 13.29 -4.85
C GLN A 23 45.21 13.19 -4.30
N HIS A 24 45.58 12.11 -3.59
CA HIS A 24 46.86 11.39 -3.71
C HIS A 24 46.98 10.28 -2.64
N GLY A 25 47.59 9.15 -3.03
CA GLY A 25 48.15 8.19 -2.06
C GLY A 25 48.20 6.73 -2.51
N GLN A 26 49.14 6.40 -3.40
CA GLN A 26 49.58 5.02 -3.71
C GLN A 26 50.45 4.41 -2.59
N HIS A 27 50.55 3.07 -2.61
CA HIS A 27 51.69 2.17 -2.30
C HIS A 27 51.26 0.99 -1.40
N ASP A 28 51.20 -0.26 -1.87
CA ASP A 28 52.26 -1.17 -2.36
C ASP A 28 52.87 -2.02 -1.24
N LYS A 29 52.82 -3.36 -1.42
CA LYS A 29 53.85 -4.39 -1.14
C LYS A 29 53.34 -5.72 -0.57
N ARG A 30 53.36 -6.71 -1.46
CA ARG A 30 54.08 -8.02 -1.41
C ARG A 30 54.09 -8.87 -0.11
N GLN A 31 53.70 -10.13 -0.34
CA GLN A 31 53.92 -11.44 0.33
C GLN A 31 55.43 -11.77 0.62
N PRO A 32 55.89 -12.99 1.03
CA PRO A 32 55.24 -14.28 1.40
C PRO A 32 55.88 -15.05 2.61
N ALA A 33 55.45 -16.32 2.81
CA ALA A 33 56.20 -17.51 3.30
C ALA A 33 56.00 -17.94 4.77
N THR A 34 56.02 -19.21 5.22
CA THR A 34 55.96 -20.59 4.65
C THR A 34 55.89 -21.59 5.86
N HIS A 35 55.52 -22.85 5.59
CA HIS A 35 55.75 -24.10 6.40
C HIS A 35 54.91 -24.27 7.69
N SER A 36 54.49 -25.44 8.17
CA SER A 36 54.51 -26.86 7.77
C SER A 36 53.80 -27.62 8.92
N SER A 37 53.27 -28.81 8.63
CA SER A 37 53.10 -29.97 9.55
C SER A 37 51.67 -30.32 10.03
N SER A 38 51.12 -31.38 9.42
CA SER A 38 50.18 -32.35 10.01
C SER A 38 50.97 -33.34 10.92
N PRO A 39 50.38 -34.23 11.77
CA PRO A 39 49.03 -34.82 11.66
C PRO A 39 48.24 -35.13 12.96
N SER A 40 47.00 -35.58 12.73
CA SER A 40 46.31 -36.68 13.43
C SER A 40 45.14 -36.34 14.37
N THR A 41 44.05 -37.10 14.12
CA THR A 41 42.98 -37.56 15.03
C THR A 41 41.70 -36.70 15.13
N ALA A 42 40.66 -37.13 14.41
CA ALA A 42 39.23 -36.86 14.67
C ALA A 42 38.70 -37.98 15.62
N PRO A 43 37.56 -37.89 16.35
CA PRO A 43 36.29 -37.35 15.82
C PRO A 43 35.35 -36.63 16.84
N GLY A 44 34.26 -36.05 16.31
CA GLY A 44 33.11 -35.55 17.08
C GLY A 44 33.18 -34.03 17.27
N THR A 45 32.16 -33.22 16.99
CA THR A 45 30.72 -33.46 16.89
C THR A 45 30.21 -32.41 15.90
N THR A 46 29.60 -32.85 14.81
CA THR A 46 28.91 -31.96 13.88
C THR A 46 27.71 -31.37 14.60
N VAL A 47 27.75 -30.07 14.89
CA VAL A 47 26.52 -29.32 15.14
C VAL A 47 25.69 -29.49 13.89
N SER A 48 24.62 -30.26 14.04
CA SER A 48 23.80 -30.76 12.96
C SER A 48 23.30 -29.60 12.12
N ASP A 49 23.59 -29.63 10.82
CA ASP A 49 22.97 -28.83 9.76
C ASP A 49 21.41 -28.95 9.70
N ARG A 50 20.77 -29.54 10.71
CA ARG A 50 19.32 -29.59 10.90
C ARG A 50 18.70 -28.31 11.48
N GLU A 51 19.46 -27.42 12.10
CA GLU A 51 18.90 -26.15 12.63
C GLU A 51 18.99 -24.98 11.64
N ARG A 52 19.69 -25.12 10.51
CA ARG A 52 19.74 -24.11 9.43
C ARG A 52 18.90 -24.45 8.19
N LEU A 53 18.22 -25.58 8.17
CA LEU A 53 17.33 -26.01 7.09
C LEU A 53 15.84 -26.05 7.51
N GLY A 54 15.46 -25.25 8.51
CA GLY A 54 14.06 -25.04 8.92
C GLY A 54 13.40 -23.77 8.36
N ALA A 55 14.12 -22.93 7.60
CA ALA A 55 13.65 -21.60 7.18
C ALA A 55 13.31 -21.47 5.68
N VAL A 56 13.28 -22.57 4.92
CA VAL A 56 13.06 -22.51 3.46
C VAL A 56 11.80 -23.25 2.98
N LEU A 57 11.04 -23.92 3.86
CA LEU A 57 9.89 -24.72 3.41
C LEU A 57 8.67 -24.58 4.33
N TYR A 58 7.97 -23.44 4.27
CA TYR A 58 6.50 -23.35 4.29
C TYR A 58 6.03 -21.88 4.15
N ARG A 59 5.67 -21.44 2.95
CA ARG A 59 4.59 -20.44 2.81
C ARG A 59 3.49 -21.03 1.94
N ARG A 60 2.92 -22.12 2.45
CA ARG A 60 1.54 -22.51 2.12
C ARG A 60 0.65 -21.42 2.70
N ASP A 61 -0.05 -20.71 1.83
CA ASP A 61 -1.19 -19.83 2.08
C ASP A 61 -1.51 -19.61 3.56
N VAL A 62 -0.86 -18.63 4.19
CA VAL A 62 -1.33 -18.15 5.49
C VAL A 62 -2.64 -17.45 5.20
N LYS A 63 -3.76 -18.16 5.40
CA LYS A 63 -5.09 -17.59 5.30
C LYS A 63 -5.13 -16.33 6.17
N ARG A 64 -5.66 -15.23 5.60
CA ARG A 64 -5.85 -13.96 6.31
C ARG A 64 -6.59 -14.23 7.61
N HIS A 65 -6.07 -13.70 8.72
CA HIS A 65 -6.68 -13.85 10.04
C HIS A 65 -8.09 -13.24 10.01
N PRO A 66 -9.11 -13.88 10.63
CA PRO A 66 -10.50 -13.42 10.55
C PRO A 66 -10.71 -11.94 10.86
N ALA A 67 -9.96 -11.40 11.81
CA ALA A 67 -9.99 -9.99 12.18
C ALA A 67 -9.69 -9.02 11.02
N LEU A 68 -8.81 -9.42 10.09
CA LEU A 68 -8.34 -8.57 8.99
C LEU A 68 -9.11 -8.81 7.68
N ILE A 69 -9.87 -9.91 7.58
CA ILE A 69 -10.67 -10.22 6.38
C ILE A 69 -11.59 -9.06 5.95
N PRO A 70 -12.30 -8.36 6.85
CA PRO A 70 -13.17 -7.25 6.43
C PRO A 70 -12.41 -6.14 5.69
N LEU A 71 -11.17 -5.84 6.07
CA LEU A 71 -10.34 -4.86 5.37
C LEU A 71 -9.84 -5.41 4.03
N SER A 72 -9.38 -6.67 4.00
CA SER A 72 -8.96 -7.33 2.77
C SER A 72 -10.09 -7.45 1.73
N LEU A 73 -11.36 -7.50 2.16
CA LEU A 73 -12.50 -7.47 1.25
C LEU A 73 -12.63 -6.11 0.56
N ASP A 74 -12.52 -5.01 1.30
CA ASP A 74 -12.51 -3.67 0.70
C ASP A 74 -11.31 -3.46 -0.23
N HIS A 75 -10.15 -4.02 0.14
CA HIS A 75 -8.95 -3.99 -0.68
C HIS A 75 -9.17 -4.63 -2.05
N HIS A 76 -9.89 -5.75 -2.10
CA HIS A 76 -10.25 -6.36 -3.37
C HIS A 76 -11.08 -5.40 -4.24
N ASP A 77 -12.11 -4.77 -3.67
CA ASP A 77 -12.95 -3.79 -4.40
C ASP A 77 -12.14 -2.58 -4.88
N ALA A 78 -11.25 -2.08 -4.02
CA ALA A 78 -10.39 -0.96 -4.33
C ALA A 78 -9.35 -1.30 -5.41
N LEU A 79 -8.83 -2.54 -5.46
CA LEU A 79 -7.94 -3.00 -6.53
C LEU A 79 -8.66 -3.13 -7.87
N VAL A 80 -9.91 -3.59 -7.87
CA VAL A 80 -10.75 -3.62 -9.06
C VAL A 80 -10.96 -2.20 -9.60
N LEU A 81 -11.29 -1.25 -8.72
CA LEU A 81 -11.41 0.17 -9.06
C LEU A 81 -10.09 0.73 -9.61
N ALA A 82 -8.97 0.47 -8.91
CA ALA A 82 -7.64 0.92 -9.31
C ALA A 82 -7.26 0.44 -10.71
N GLN A 83 -7.56 -0.82 -11.04
CA GLN A 83 -7.29 -1.34 -12.37
C GLN A 83 -8.09 -0.61 -13.45
N GLY A 84 -9.38 -0.35 -13.19
CA GLY A 84 -10.23 0.43 -14.10
C GLY A 84 -9.69 1.84 -14.32
N LEU A 85 -9.20 2.50 -13.26
CA LEU A 85 -8.57 3.82 -13.33
C LEU A 85 -7.28 3.81 -14.16
N ILE A 86 -6.44 2.79 -13.99
CA ILE A 86 -5.17 2.65 -14.70
C ILE A 86 -5.38 2.44 -16.20
N LEU A 87 -6.34 1.58 -16.57
CA LEU A 87 -6.57 1.19 -17.97
C LEU A 87 -7.58 2.10 -18.70
N GLY A 88 -8.32 2.91 -17.95
CA GLY A 88 -9.47 3.66 -18.45
C GLY A 88 -10.68 2.79 -18.82
N ARG A 89 -10.61 1.48 -18.58
CA ARG A 89 -11.64 0.47 -18.88
C ARG A 89 -11.50 -0.71 -17.92
N SER A 90 -12.53 -1.53 -17.82
CA SER A 90 -12.39 -2.85 -17.23
C SER A 90 -11.88 -3.89 -18.23
N LYS A 91 -11.25 -4.94 -17.70
CA LYS A 91 -10.88 -6.16 -18.42
C LYS A 91 -12.01 -7.20 -18.46
N ALA A 92 -13.06 -7.04 -17.66
CA ALA A 92 -14.11 -8.04 -17.59
C ALA A 92 -15.12 -7.91 -18.74
N PRO A 93 -15.53 -9.01 -19.39
CA PRO A 93 -16.42 -8.99 -20.56
C PRO A 93 -17.84 -8.40 -20.35
N ARG A 94 -18.25 -8.09 -19.11
CA ARG A 94 -19.56 -7.52 -18.76
C ARG A 94 -19.47 -6.50 -17.62
N SER A 95 -18.37 -5.78 -17.58
CA SER A 95 -18.13 -4.74 -16.59
C SER A 95 -19.18 -3.64 -16.62
N ASP A 96 -19.53 -3.13 -15.43
CA ASP A 96 -20.27 -1.88 -15.25
C ASP A 96 -19.36 -0.64 -15.20
N TRP A 97 -18.07 -0.79 -15.54
CA TRP A 97 -17.10 0.30 -15.55
C TRP A 97 -17.54 1.41 -16.50
N PRO A 98 -17.62 2.68 -16.03
CA PRO A 98 -18.11 3.75 -16.87
C PRO A 98 -17.19 4.05 -18.05
N THR A 99 -17.77 4.27 -19.22
CA THR A 99 -17.03 4.61 -20.45
C THR A 99 -16.62 6.07 -20.50
N SER A 100 -17.42 6.97 -19.93
CA SER A 100 -17.12 8.41 -19.91
C SER A 100 -16.26 8.78 -18.69
N ARG A 101 -15.30 9.70 -18.89
CA ARG A 101 -14.41 10.18 -17.83
C ARG A 101 -15.17 10.81 -16.66
N THR A 102 -16.22 11.59 -16.95
CA THR A 102 -17.08 12.19 -15.91
C THR A 102 -17.76 11.13 -15.05
N ALA A 103 -18.25 10.04 -15.64
CA ALA A 103 -18.86 8.96 -14.88
C ALA A 103 -17.81 8.14 -14.10
N GLN A 104 -16.59 7.98 -14.62
CA GLN A 104 -15.47 7.39 -13.88
C GLN A 104 -15.13 8.20 -12.63
N ILE A 105 -15.10 9.54 -12.75
CA ILE A 105 -14.89 10.45 -11.60
C ILE A 105 -16.00 10.27 -10.56
N LYS A 106 -17.27 10.29 -10.99
CA LYS A 106 -18.39 10.06 -10.07
C LYS A 106 -18.27 8.71 -9.35
N ARG A 107 -17.86 7.65 -10.07
CA ARG A 107 -17.65 6.32 -9.47
C ARG A 107 -16.54 6.33 -8.43
N VAL A 108 -15.37 6.90 -8.73
CA VAL A 108 -14.25 6.91 -7.77
C VAL A 108 -14.51 7.81 -6.57
N VAL A 109 -15.17 8.96 -6.76
CA VAL A 109 -15.55 9.85 -5.66
C VAL A 109 -16.59 9.18 -4.76
N GLY A 110 -17.63 8.58 -5.33
CA GLY A 110 -18.63 7.82 -4.56
C GLY A 110 -18.00 6.67 -3.79
N PHE A 111 -17.17 5.85 -4.45
CA PHE A 111 -16.45 4.75 -3.80
C PHE A 111 -15.51 5.25 -2.68
N PHE A 112 -14.87 6.40 -2.87
CA PHE A 112 -14.04 7.00 -1.84
C PHE A 112 -14.87 7.36 -0.60
N THR A 113 -15.99 8.06 -0.77
CA THR A 113 -16.86 8.47 0.35
C THR A 113 -17.48 7.28 1.07
N GLU A 114 -17.97 6.29 0.34
CA GLU A 114 -18.73 5.17 0.90
C GLU A 114 -17.85 4.03 1.44
N THR A 115 -16.63 3.89 0.92
CA THR A 115 -15.76 2.73 1.22
C THR A 115 -14.38 3.14 1.70
N LEU A 116 -13.57 3.84 0.89
CA LEU A 116 -12.17 4.11 1.26
C LEU A 116 -12.03 5.03 2.48
N GLN A 117 -12.88 6.05 2.60
CA GLN A 117 -12.82 6.96 3.73
C GLN A 117 -13.09 6.26 5.08
N PRO A 118 -14.18 5.49 5.26
CA PRO A 118 -14.37 4.70 6.49
C PRO A 118 -13.33 3.58 6.65
N HIS A 119 -12.78 3.05 5.56
CA HIS A 119 -11.68 2.10 5.57
C HIS A 119 -10.41 2.69 6.20
N PHE A 120 -9.89 3.79 5.63
CA PHE A 120 -8.72 4.48 6.18
C PHE A 120 -8.93 4.91 7.63
N LYS A 121 -10.14 5.36 7.97
CA LYS A 121 -10.45 5.74 9.35
C LYS A 121 -10.31 4.55 10.30
N ALA A 122 -10.76 3.36 9.89
CA ALA A 122 -10.62 2.15 10.68
C ALA A 122 -9.15 1.78 10.89
N GLU A 123 -8.34 1.88 9.84
CA GLU A 123 -6.91 1.55 9.91
C GLU A 123 -6.16 2.51 10.81
N GLU A 124 -6.33 3.81 10.62
CA GLU A 124 -5.71 4.85 11.43
C GLU A 124 -6.12 4.76 12.91
N THR A 125 -7.35 4.34 13.18
CA THR A 125 -7.88 4.29 14.56
C THR A 125 -7.49 3.00 15.28
N TRP A 126 -7.43 1.86 14.57
CA TRP A 126 -7.33 0.54 15.21
C TRP A 126 -6.16 -0.30 14.73
N VAL A 127 -5.86 -0.32 13.44
CA VAL A 127 -4.82 -1.19 12.86
C VAL A 127 -3.43 -0.60 13.10
N PHE A 128 -3.22 0.64 12.69
CA PHE A 128 -1.93 1.31 12.75
C PHE A 128 -1.39 1.45 14.18
N PRO A 129 -2.19 1.77 15.21
CA PRO A 129 -1.70 1.76 16.60
C PRO A 129 -1.16 0.39 17.04
N GLY A 130 -1.81 -0.70 16.63
CA GLY A 130 -1.33 -2.05 16.89
C GLY A 130 0.01 -2.31 16.19
N ALA A 131 0.13 -1.91 14.92
CA ALA A 131 1.38 -2.05 14.18
C ALA A 131 2.53 -1.27 14.80
N VAL A 132 2.31 -0.01 15.20
CA VAL A 132 3.31 0.82 15.89
C VAL A 132 3.76 0.20 17.21
N ARG A 133 2.83 -0.43 17.94
CA ARG A 133 3.10 -1.02 19.24
C ARG A 133 3.91 -2.31 19.17
N PHE A 134 3.64 -3.16 18.18
CA PHE A 134 4.14 -4.55 18.17
C PHE A 134 5.18 -4.83 17.08
N LEU A 135 5.22 -4.07 15.98
CA LEU A 135 6.16 -4.32 14.88
C LEU A 135 7.40 -3.45 15.02
N GLN A 136 8.58 -4.05 14.83
CA GLN A 136 9.85 -3.33 14.89
C GLN A 136 9.91 -2.15 13.92
N ASP A 137 9.53 -2.36 12.66
CA ASP A 137 9.49 -1.31 11.62
C ASP A 137 8.12 -0.60 11.56
N GLY A 138 7.23 -0.87 12.52
CA GLY A 138 5.86 -0.36 12.58
C GLY A 138 5.74 1.15 12.44
N PRO A 139 6.48 1.96 13.23
CA PRO A 139 6.41 3.42 13.16
C PRO A 139 6.71 3.98 11.76
N ALA A 140 7.77 3.50 11.10
CA ALA A 140 8.16 3.97 9.78
C ALA A 140 7.17 3.52 8.70
N LEU A 141 6.72 2.26 8.76
CA LEU A 141 5.71 1.72 7.85
C LEU A 141 4.39 2.50 7.94
N VAL A 142 3.89 2.71 9.16
CA VAL A 142 2.64 3.45 9.40
C VAL A 142 2.75 4.91 8.95
N GLN A 143 3.89 5.56 9.18
CA GLN A 143 4.09 6.93 8.72
C GLN A 143 3.99 7.05 7.19
N ASN A 144 4.54 6.07 6.46
CA ASN A 144 4.42 6.02 5.00
C ASN A 144 2.96 5.81 4.56
N LEU A 145 2.25 4.85 5.18
CA LEU A 145 0.85 4.56 4.85
C LEU A 145 -0.07 5.76 5.11
N ILE A 146 0.11 6.48 6.23
CA ILE A 146 -0.63 7.71 6.51
C ILE A 146 -0.33 8.80 5.47
N SER A 147 0.93 8.94 5.06
CA SER A 147 1.29 9.87 3.98
C SER A 147 0.61 9.51 2.66
N GLU A 148 0.50 8.22 2.33
CA GLU A 148 -0.22 7.74 1.16
C GLU A 148 -1.73 8.00 1.28
N HIS A 149 -2.36 7.80 2.45
CA HIS A 149 -3.76 8.17 2.68
C HIS A 149 -4.00 9.65 2.37
N GLU A 150 -3.13 10.53 2.86
CA GLU A 150 -3.26 11.98 2.60
C GLU A 150 -3.07 12.32 1.13
N GLN A 151 -2.15 11.66 0.43
CA GLN A 151 -1.99 11.82 -1.01
C GLN A 151 -3.23 11.35 -1.78
N ILE A 152 -3.81 10.21 -1.42
CA ILE A 152 -5.04 9.68 -2.03
C ILE A 152 -6.19 10.66 -1.79
N ARG A 153 -6.39 11.12 -0.54
CA ARG A 153 -7.38 12.17 -0.19
C ARG A 153 -7.19 13.43 -1.03
N GLY A 154 -5.94 13.88 -1.20
CA GLY A 154 -5.60 15.04 -2.02
C GLY A 154 -5.94 14.85 -3.50
N LEU A 155 -5.63 13.69 -4.08
CA LEU A 155 -5.96 13.36 -5.47
C LEU A 155 -7.46 13.33 -5.71
N ILE A 156 -8.23 12.74 -4.79
CA ILE A 156 -9.70 12.71 -4.84
C ILE A 156 -10.28 14.12 -4.78
N ARG A 157 -9.90 14.95 -3.79
CA ARG A 157 -10.33 16.35 -3.71
C ARG A 157 -10.01 17.13 -4.97
N GLY A 158 -8.83 16.91 -5.54
CA GLY A 158 -8.48 17.51 -6.81
C GLY A 158 -9.45 17.10 -7.92
N LEU A 159 -9.86 15.82 -7.99
CA LEU A 159 -10.76 15.32 -9.05
C LEU A 159 -12.14 15.96 -8.94
N GLU A 160 -12.62 16.20 -7.72
CA GLU A 160 -13.87 16.92 -7.45
C GLU A 160 -13.79 18.38 -7.89
N GLN A 161 -12.70 19.07 -7.54
CA GLN A 161 -12.50 20.49 -7.85
C GLN A 161 -12.28 20.75 -9.34
N ASN A 162 -11.57 19.85 -10.01
CA ASN A 162 -11.18 20.00 -11.42
C ASN A 162 -11.53 18.73 -12.21
N PRO A 163 -12.82 18.47 -12.50
CA PRO A 163 -13.30 17.19 -13.02
C PRO A 163 -13.07 17.00 -14.53
N THR A 164 -12.38 17.93 -15.20
CA THR A 164 -12.12 17.87 -16.65
C THR A 164 -10.63 17.98 -17.00
N ILE A 165 -9.78 18.36 -16.05
CA ILE A 165 -8.38 18.72 -16.30
C ILE A 165 -7.45 17.52 -16.10
N ASN A 166 -6.62 17.22 -17.10
CA ASN A 166 -5.53 16.23 -17.07
C ASN A 166 -5.95 14.83 -16.57
N LEU A 167 -7.18 14.40 -16.90
CA LEU A 167 -7.74 13.15 -16.39
C LEU A 167 -6.99 11.91 -16.85
N GLU A 168 -6.43 11.95 -18.06
CA GLU A 168 -5.57 10.89 -18.63
C GLU A 168 -4.34 10.60 -17.78
N THR A 169 -3.86 11.59 -17.02
CA THR A 169 -2.74 11.43 -16.09
C THR A 169 -3.23 11.14 -14.67
N ARG A 170 -4.23 11.89 -14.21
CA ARG A 170 -4.65 11.90 -12.80
C ARG A 170 -5.37 10.63 -12.37
N LEU A 171 -6.23 10.07 -13.22
CA LEU A 171 -6.94 8.83 -12.90
C LEU A 171 -5.96 7.65 -12.79
N PRO A 172 -5.05 7.39 -13.76
CA PRO A 172 -4.07 6.33 -13.60
C PRO A 172 -3.08 6.54 -12.44
N THR A 173 -2.73 7.79 -12.11
CA THR A 173 -1.88 8.10 -10.95
C THR A 173 -2.56 7.70 -9.64
N LEU A 174 -3.83 8.04 -9.46
CA LEU A 174 -4.61 7.59 -8.32
C LEU A 174 -4.70 6.06 -8.26
N GLY A 175 -4.99 5.41 -9.39
CA GLY A 175 -5.08 3.95 -9.45
C GLY A 175 -3.77 3.25 -9.06
N ARG A 176 -2.61 3.72 -9.56
CA ARG A 176 -1.31 3.15 -9.19
C ARG A 176 -0.97 3.36 -7.70
N LEU A 177 -1.31 4.54 -7.16
CA LEU A 177 -1.09 4.82 -5.74
C LEU A 177 -1.93 3.88 -4.86
N LEU A 178 -3.23 3.72 -5.17
CA LEU A 178 -4.09 2.75 -4.50
C LEU A 178 -3.56 1.32 -4.58
N GLU A 179 -3.15 0.86 -5.77
CA GLU A 179 -2.58 -0.48 -5.95
C GLU A 179 -1.32 -0.70 -5.10
N THR A 180 -0.44 0.30 -5.03
CA THR A 180 0.82 0.23 -4.28
C THR A 180 0.56 0.21 -2.78
N HIS A 181 -0.31 1.10 -2.32
CA HIS A 181 -0.75 1.22 -0.95
C HIS A 181 -1.37 -0.08 -0.43
N ILE A 182 -2.40 -0.57 -1.11
CA ILE A 182 -3.12 -1.81 -0.75
C ILE A 182 -2.19 -3.02 -0.74
N ARG A 183 -1.27 -3.12 -1.71
CA ARG A 183 -0.31 -4.23 -1.73
C ARG A 183 0.66 -4.18 -0.56
N THR A 184 1.04 -2.99 -0.13
CA THR A 184 1.89 -2.80 1.05
C THR A 184 1.16 -3.24 2.30
N GLU A 185 -0.12 -2.86 2.45
CA GLU A 185 -0.93 -3.26 3.59
C GLU A 185 -1.14 -4.78 3.62
N GLU A 186 -1.57 -5.37 2.51
CA GLU A 186 -1.83 -6.81 2.44
C GLU A 186 -0.57 -7.65 2.68
N ARG A 187 0.53 -7.32 1.99
CA ARG A 187 1.72 -8.20 1.93
C ARG A 187 2.76 -7.89 2.99
N VAL A 188 2.76 -6.68 3.55
CA VAL A 188 3.74 -6.26 4.54
C VAL A 188 3.08 -6.04 5.88
N LEU A 189 2.11 -5.13 5.97
CA LEU A 189 1.49 -4.77 7.26
C LEU A 189 0.73 -5.96 7.85
N PHE A 190 -0.26 -6.49 7.13
CA PHE A 190 -1.13 -7.54 7.64
C PHE A 190 -0.39 -8.87 7.81
N GLU A 191 0.55 -9.21 6.94
CA GLU A 191 1.41 -10.39 7.14
C GLU A 191 2.25 -10.27 8.42
N SER A 192 2.87 -9.11 8.66
CA SER A 192 3.68 -8.88 9.86
C SER A 192 2.82 -8.88 11.11
N MET A 193 1.64 -8.23 11.06
CA MET A 193 0.72 -8.21 12.19
C MET A 193 0.25 -9.62 12.59
N GLN A 194 -0.10 -10.46 11.63
CA GLN A 194 -0.51 -11.85 11.91
C GLN A 194 0.60 -12.69 12.53
N ARG A 195 1.86 -12.37 12.23
CA ARG A 195 3.01 -13.10 12.74
C ARG A 195 3.42 -12.64 14.13
N GLU A 196 3.28 -11.36 14.41
CA GLU A 196 3.94 -10.71 15.56
C GLU A 196 2.97 -10.22 16.64
N LEU A 197 1.70 -9.94 16.32
CA LEU A 197 0.73 -9.55 17.35
C LEU A 197 0.31 -10.78 18.18
N PRO A 198 0.16 -10.62 19.50
CA PRO A 198 -0.50 -11.62 20.32
C PRO A 198 -1.94 -11.88 19.83
N ILE A 199 -2.39 -13.13 19.93
CA ILE A 199 -3.73 -13.54 19.46
C ILE A 199 -4.84 -12.68 20.10
N ALA A 200 -4.74 -12.39 21.40
CA ALA A 200 -5.71 -11.56 22.10
C ALA A 200 -5.80 -10.13 21.53
N ASP A 201 -4.68 -9.55 21.06
CA ASP A 201 -4.66 -8.24 20.42
C ASP A 201 -5.28 -8.29 19.01
N LEU A 202 -5.04 -9.37 18.25
CA LEU A 202 -5.70 -9.60 16.95
C LEU A 202 -7.21 -9.81 17.10
N GLU A 203 -7.66 -10.53 18.13
CA GLU A 203 -9.08 -10.73 18.43
C GLU A 203 -9.74 -9.43 18.87
N ALA A 204 -9.08 -8.65 19.74
CA ALA A 204 -9.56 -7.34 20.16
C ALA A 204 -9.68 -6.39 18.96
N LEU A 205 -8.69 -6.39 18.05
CA LEU A 205 -8.74 -5.65 16.80
C LEU A 205 -9.97 -6.07 15.96
N GLY A 206 -10.20 -7.38 15.79
CA GLY A 206 -11.36 -7.90 15.09
C GLY A 206 -12.69 -7.43 15.69
N ALA A 207 -12.79 -7.42 17.02
CA ALA A 207 -13.98 -6.94 17.73
C ALA A 207 -14.24 -5.44 17.51
N GLN A 208 -13.19 -4.61 17.36
CA GLN A 208 -13.37 -3.19 17.01
C GLN A 208 -13.79 -3.02 15.55
N LEU A 209 -13.16 -3.76 14.63
CA LEU A 209 -13.48 -3.69 13.20
C LEU A 209 -14.90 -4.19 12.90
N ALA A 210 -15.41 -5.15 13.65
CA ALA A 210 -16.79 -5.63 13.54
C ALA A 210 -17.86 -4.58 13.90
N ARG A 211 -17.50 -3.50 14.58
CA ARG A 211 -18.41 -2.40 14.95
C ARG A 211 -18.49 -1.32 13.88
N LEU A 212 -17.68 -1.41 12.83
CA LEU A 212 -17.72 -0.46 11.74
C LEU A 212 -19.07 -0.58 11.02
N PRO A 213 -19.66 0.54 10.60
CA PRO A 213 -20.86 0.50 9.79
C PRO A 213 -20.61 -0.32 8.53
N ALA A 214 -21.66 -0.96 8.01
CA ALA A 214 -21.60 -1.60 6.71
C ALA A 214 -21.07 -0.59 5.70
N ARG A 215 -19.96 -0.93 5.04
CA ARG A 215 -19.35 -0.11 4.00
C ARG A 215 -20.21 -0.21 2.74
N GLY A 216 -20.00 0.70 1.79
CA GLY A 216 -20.71 0.72 0.51
C GLY A 216 -20.76 -0.64 -0.19
N PRO A 217 -21.59 -0.80 -1.23
CA PRO A 217 -21.79 -2.09 -1.89
C PRO A 217 -20.44 -2.69 -2.33
N SER A 218 -20.04 -3.76 -1.64
CA SER A 218 -18.86 -4.53 -2.05
C SER A 218 -19.19 -5.34 -3.29
N CYS A 219 -18.18 -5.77 -4.03
CA CYS A 219 -18.33 -6.76 -5.10
C CYS A 219 -19.18 -7.99 -4.71
N ARG A 220 -19.25 -8.25 -3.40
CA ARG A 220 -19.86 -9.43 -2.79
C ARG A 220 -21.24 -9.16 -2.19
N ALA A 221 -21.61 -7.90 -1.90
CA ALA A 221 -22.86 -7.53 -1.23
C ALA A 221 -24.15 -7.79 -2.05
N HIS A 222 -24.04 -8.27 -3.29
CA HIS A 222 -25.18 -8.72 -4.08
C HIS A 222 -25.69 -10.13 -3.72
N TYR A 223 -25.20 -10.80 -2.67
CA TYR A 223 -25.47 -12.24 -2.46
C TYR A 223 -26.45 -12.66 -1.35
N ASP A 224 -26.66 -11.89 -0.27
CA ASP A 224 -27.30 -12.46 0.94
C ASP A 224 -28.64 -11.80 1.33
N SER A 225 -29.54 -11.59 0.37
CA SER A 225 -30.97 -11.38 0.68
C SER A 225 -31.77 -12.61 0.21
N PRO A 226 -32.44 -13.34 1.11
CA PRO A 226 -33.13 -14.59 0.78
C PRO A 226 -34.37 -14.41 -0.10
N ASP A 227 -34.72 -13.17 -0.45
CA ASP A 227 -35.95 -12.83 -1.19
C ASP A 227 -35.68 -12.31 -2.63
N ASN A 228 -34.46 -12.48 -3.16
CA ASN A 228 -34.14 -11.95 -4.49
C ASN A 228 -33.49 -12.98 -5.42
N THR A 229 -34.33 -13.79 -6.06
CA THR A 229 -33.92 -14.75 -7.10
C THR A 229 -33.30 -14.10 -8.34
N ASP A 230 -33.33 -12.77 -8.45
CA ASP A 230 -32.77 -11.98 -9.57
C ASP A 230 -31.33 -11.47 -9.30
N ALA A 231 -30.83 -11.61 -8.07
CA ALA A 231 -29.52 -11.09 -7.67
C ALA A 231 -28.32 -11.93 -8.13
N ARG A 232 -28.56 -13.19 -8.54
CA ARG A 232 -27.51 -14.07 -9.09
C ARG A 232 -26.86 -13.52 -10.37
N SER A 233 -27.53 -12.59 -11.05
CA SER A 233 -27.07 -11.93 -12.28
C SER A 233 -26.30 -10.62 -12.08
N LYS A 234 -26.14 -10.12 -10.83
CA LYS A 234 -25.57 -8.79 -10.54
C LYS A 234 -24.22 -8.82 -9.83
N ARG A 235 -23.38 -9.84 -10.05
CA ARG A 235 -21.95 -9.67 -9.75
C ARG A 235 -21.41 -8.68 -10.78
N SER A 236 -20.79 -7.57 -10.36
CA SER A 236 -19.95 -6.83 -11.31
C SER A 236 -18.92 -7.81 -11.85
N ALA A 237 -18.86 -7.95 -13.18
CA ALA A 237 -18.00 -8.94 -13.82
C ALA A 237 -16.50 -8.70 -13.49
N ASP A 238 -16.20 -7.52 -12.95
CA ASP A 238 -14.86 -7.03 -12.64
C ASP A 238 -14.18 -7.77 -11.48
N CYS A 239 -14.97 -8.42 -10.61
CA CYS A 239 -14.50 -8.93 -9.33
C CYS A 239 -13.93 -10.36 -9.40
N ASN A 240 -14.10 -11.07 -10.52
CA ASN A 240 -13.60 -12.45 -10.65
C ASN A 240 -12.14 -12.56 -11.12
N ASN A 241 -11.45 -11.44 -11.35
CA ASN A 241 -10.17 -11.41 -12.06
C ASN A 241 -9.00 -10.85 -11.21
N PHE A 242 -9.19 -10.74 -9.89
CA PHE A 242 -8.26 -10.13 -8.93
C PHE A 242 -8.04 -10.99 -7.69
#